data_AF-A0A661MU49-F1
#
_entry.id   AF-A0A661MU49-F1
#
_cell.length_a   1.000
_cell.length_b   1.000
_cell.length_c   1.000
_cell.angle_alpha   90.00
_cell.angle_beta   90.00
_cell.angle_gamma   90.00
#
_symmetry.space_group_name_H-M   'P 1'
#
loop_
_entity.id
_entity.type
_entity.pdbx_description
1 polymer ?
#
loop_
_entity_poly.entity_id
_entity_poly.type
_entity_poly.pdbx_seq_one_letter_code
_entity_poly.pdbx_strand_id
1 'polypeptide(L)'
;MRCRTHRRGFTLYPPAHVPYGRYPVAPVSPDGRAAGKGLDRFVGTIFKAALDASRGLAWPRESDGGPCWPSMWRRLKESEVWLGVAPGLCDKEREERAADLDVDLLPLLEGAAAIRAAPGYRSRGTAIVRILDELPAGFLLLPHILRAGHAAGLIGEPLVPVHPGGPLRSLTREQGASIRSSPGRDHPRKRDVPSSRRGS
;
A
#
# COMPACT_ATOMS: atom_id res chain seq x y z
N MET A 1 5.30 -26.55 9.56
CA MET A 1 4.08 -27.32 9.90
C MET A 1 3.75 -28.27 8.73
N ARG A 2 3.09 -29.41 8.93
CA ARG A 2 2.78 -30.38 7.85
C ARG A 2 1.28 -30.64 7.79
N CYS A 3 0.69 -30.59 6.59
CA CYS A 3 -0.69 -30.99 6.37
C CYS A 3 -0.74 -32.52 6.30
N ARG A 4 -1.49 -33.17 7.20
CA ARG A 4 -1.59 -34.65 7.22
C ARG A 4 -2.30 -35.19 5.98
N THR A 5 -3.36 -34.52 5.52
CA THR A 5 -4.14 -34.90 4.34
C THR A 5 -3.30 -34.90 3.07
N HIS A 6 -2.51 -33.84 2.84
CA HIS A 6 -1.74 -33.67 1.61
C HIS A 6 -0.29 -34.14 1.71
N ARG A 7 0.17 -34.55 2.91
CA ARG A 7 1.57 -34.89 3.23
C ARG A 7 2.59 -33.85 2.76
N ARG A 8 2.19 -32.57 2.72
CA ARG A 8 3.05 -31.44 2.32
C ARG A 8 3.44 -30.58 3.52
N GLY A 9 4.71 -30.15 3.52
CA GLY A 9 5.21 -29.14 4.45
C GLY A 9 4.87 -27.74 3.97
N PHE A 10 4.56 -26.86 4.91
CA PHE A 10 4.40 -25.43 4.64
C PHE A 10 5.09 -24.61 5.72
N THR A 11 5.61 -23.46 5.30
CA THR A 11 6.18 -22.43 6.17
C THR A 11 5.08 -21.44 6.50
N LEU A 12 4.77 -21.30 7.78
CA LEU A 12 3.91 -20.24 8.25
C LEU A 12 4.78 -19.02 8.55
N TYR A 13 4.45 -17.92 7.90
CA TYR A 13 5.06 -16.63 8.19
C TYR A 13 4.23 -15.94 9.28
N PRO A 14 4.85 -15.15 10.17
CA PRO A 14 4.11 -14.34 11.11
C PRO A 14 3.15 -13.38 10.38
N PRO A 15 2.13 -12.84 11.07
CA PRO A 15 1.28 -11.80 10.51
C PRO A 15 2.09 -10.66 9.87
N ALA A 16 1.58 -10.13 8.76
CA ALA A 16 2.22 -9.13 7.90
C ALA A 16 3.59 -9.51 7.31
N HIS A 17 4.05 -10.76 7.39
CA HIS A 17 5.26 -11.17 6.68
C HIS A 17 4.92 -11.83 5.36
N VAL A 18 5.72 -11.51 4.34
CA VAL A 18 5.63 -12.14 3.01
C VAL A 18 6.55 -13.36 2.96
N PRO A 19 6.30 -14.33 2.06
CA PRO A 19 7.19 -15.46 1.89
C PRO A 19 8.64 -15.02 1.67
N TYR A 20 9.55 -15.54 2.50
CA TYR A 20 10.99 -15.22 2.54
C TYR A 20 11.32 -13.76 2.90
N GLY A 21 10.32 -12.95 3.26
CA GLY A 21 10.52 -11.59 3.75
C GLY A 21 11.08 -11.57 5.17
N ARG A 22 12.14 -10.78 5.39
CA ARG A 22 12.73 -10.55 6.72
C ARG A 22 12.01 -9.47 7.53
N TYR A 23 11.19 -8.66 6.88
CA TYR A 23 10.54 -7.50 7.47
C TYR A 23 9.03 -7.60 7.24
N PRO A 24 8.20 -7.19 8.22
CA PRO A 24 6.77 -7.08 8.02
C PRO A 24 6.46 -6.00 6.96
N VAL A 25 5.41 -6.21 6.17
CA VAL A 25 4.92 -5.23 5.18
C VAL A 25 4.06 -4.16 5.81
N ALA A 26 3.41 -4.48 6.95
CA ALA A 26 2.54 -3.57 7.68
C ALA A 26 2.80 -3.73 9.19
N PRO A 27 2.59 -2.67 9.98
CA PRO A 27 2.76 -2.74 11.42
C PRO A 27 1.51 -3.29 12.05
N VAL A 28 1.45 -4.62 12.12
CA VAL A 28 0.37 -5.33 12.82
C VAL A 28 0.93 -6.08 14.02
N SER A 29 0.13 -6.14 15.06
CA SER A 29 0.38 -6.98 16.22
C SER A 29 0.03 -8.45 15.92
N PRO A 30 0.40 -9.42 16.78
CA PRO A 30 0.20 -10.84 16.52
C PRO A 30 -1.26 -11.27 16.31
N ASP A 31 -2.23 -10.48 16.80
CA ASP A 31 -3.67 -10.70 16.59
C ASP A 31 -4.18 -10.11 15.25
N GLY A 32 -3.29 -9.51 14.45
CA GLY A 32 -3.59 -8.89 13.16
C GLY A 32 -4.05 -7.44 13.23
N ARG A 33 -4.11 -6.83 14.41
CA ARG A 33 -4.50 -5.40 14.55
C ARG A 33 -3.36 -4.47 14.20
N ALA A 34 -3.66 -3.37 13.51
CA ALA A 34 -2.67 -2.31 13.30
C ALA A 34 -2.11 -1.82 14.64
N ALA A 35 -0.79 -1.77 14.73
CA ALA A 35 -0.05 -1.33 15.90
C ALA A 35 0.45 0.10 15.68
N GLY A 36 0.43 0.92 16.73
CA GLY A 36 0.93 2.29 16.71
C GLY A 36 0.04 3.31 15.98
N LYS A 37 0.49 4.56 15.96
CA LYS A 37 -0.14 5.69 15.28
C LYS A 37 0.92 6.51 14.53
N GLY A 38 0.49 7.30 13.55
CA GLY A 38 1.37 8.14 12.74
C GLY A 38 2.40 7.34 11.95
N LEU A 39 3.44 7.99 11.47
CA LEU A 39 4.48 7.37 10.62
C LEU A 39 5.39 6.41 11.37
N ASP A 40 5.62 6.63 12.67
CA ASP A 40 6.54 5.80 13.46
C ASP A 40 6.03 4.36 13.59
N ARG A 41 4.75 4.09 13.34
CA ARG A 41 4.24 2.71 13.24
C ARG A 41 4.97 1.89 12.19
N PHE A 42 5.43 2.51 11.09
CA PHE A 42 6.12 1.79 10.02
C PHE A 42 7.60 1.51 10.31
N VAL A 43 8.13 1.93 11.47
CA VAL A 43 9.48 1.57 11.91
C VAL A 43 9.57 0.05 12.01
N GLY A 44 10.59 -0.53 11.36
CA GLY A 44 10.78 -1.98 11.32
C GLY A 44 10.03 -2.70 10.20
N THR A 45 9.24 -2.00 9.38
CA THR A 45 8.60 -2.59 8.19
C THR A 45 9.50 -2.53 6.95
N ILE A 46 9.04 -3.07 5.82
CA ILE A 46 9.69 -2.90 4.51
C ILE A 46 9.94 -1.41 4.16
N PHE A 47 9.10 -0.51 4.68
CA PHE A 47 9.15 0.93 4.42
C PHE A 47 10.15 1.71 5.27
N LYS A 48 10.89 1.05 6.18
CA LYS A 48 11.90 1.73 7.01
C LYS A 48 12.90 2.53 6.18
N ALA A 49 13.28 2.04 4.98
CA ALA A 49 14.25 2.75 4.14
C ALA A 49 13.71 4.09 3.63
N ALA A 50 12.39 4.19 3.42
CA ALA A 50 11.73 5.44 3.05
C ALA A 50 11.67 6.42 4.22
N LEU A 51 11.39 5.91 5.44
CA LEU A 51 11.44 6.72 6.67
C LEU A 51 12.84 7.33 6.86
N ASP A 52 13.89 6.49 6.80
CA ASP A 52 15.27 6.95 6.91
C ASP A 52 15.62 7.97 5.81
N ALA A 53 15.26 7.65 4.56
CA ALA A 53 15.50 8.51 3.41
C ALA A 53 14.85 9.90 3.55
N SER A 54 13.58 9.95 4.00
CA SER A 54 12.86 11.22 4.21
C SER A 54 13.54 12.13 5.23
N ARG A 55 14.19 11.52 6.24
CA ARG A 55 14.97 12.20 7.29
C ARG A 55 16.40 12.55 6.85
N GLY A 56 16.78 12.24 5.61
CA GLY A 56 18.15 12.43 5.13
C GLY A 56 19.16 11.44 5.71
N LEU A 57 18.69 10.31 6.24
CA LEU A 57 19.53 9.26 6.81
C LEU A 57 19.80 8.18 5.77
N ALA A 58 21.04 7.69 5.73
CA ALA A 58 21.41 6.56 4.90
C ALA A 58 21.00 5.23 5.58
N TRP A 59 20.65 4.22 4.77
CA TRP A 59 20.36 2.89 5.31
C TRP A 59 21.61 2.25 5.93
N PRO A 60 21.57 1.77 7.19
CA PRO A 60 22.73 1.19 7.83
C PRO A 60 23.04 -0.21 7.30
N ARG A 61 24.32 -0.54 7.20
CA ARG A 61 24.85 -1.86 6.91
C ARG A 61 24.80 -2.70 8.19
N GLU A 62 24.43 -3.98 8.06
CA GLU A 62 24.28 -4.88 9.22
C GLU A 62 25.60 -5.15 9.97
N SER A 63 26.75 -5.05 9.29
CA SER A 63 28.06 -5.40 9.86
C SER A 63 28.72 -4.32 10.71
N ASP A 64 28.63 -3.05 10.29
CA ASP A 64 29.41 -1.94 10.85
C ASP A 64 28.57 -0.65 11.05
N GLY A 65 27.27 -0.69 10.72
CA GLY A 65 26.39 0.48 10.79
C GLY A 65 26.64 1.55 9.72
N GLY A 66 27.65 1.37 8.85
CA GLY A 66 27.96 2.30 7.77
C GLY A 66 26.87 2.35 6.69
N PRO A 67 26.86 3.35 5.80
CA PRO A 67 25.82 3.46 4.78
C PRO A 67 25.86 2.32 3.76
N CYS A 68 24.69 1.75 3.45
CA CYS A 68 24.49 0.73 2.42
C CYS A 68 23.55 1.26 1.33
N TRP A 69 24.09 2.10 0.44
CA TRP A 69 23.35 2.72 -0.66
C TRP A 69 22.64 1.71 -1.59
N PRO A 70 23.24 0.59 -2.02
CA PRO A 70 22.56 -0.36 -2.90
C PRO A 70 21.28 -0.95 -2.27
N SER A 71 21.34 -1.30 -0.98
CA SER A 71 20.17 -1.81 -0.25
C SER A 71 19.09 -0.75 -0.08
N MET A 72 19.49 0.49 0.20
CA MET A 72 18.58 1.62 0.29
C MET A 72 17.83 1.85 -1.03
N TRP A 73 18.56 1.95 -2.13
CA TRP A 73 17.99 2.18 -3.46
C TRP A 73 17.04 1.09 -3.89
N ARG A 74 17.41 -0.18 -3.67
CA ARG A 74 16.52 -1.32 -3.96
C ARG A 74 15.21 -1.19 -3.19
N ARG A 75 15.28 -0.96 -1.87
CA ARG A 75 14.08 -0.84 -1.01
C ARG A 75 13.21 0.36 -1.35
N LEU A 76 13.81 1.49 -1.70
CA LEU A 76 13.07 2.67 -2.15
C LEU A 76 12.31 2.37 -3.44
N LYS A 77 12.97 1.76 -4.44
CA LYS A 77 12.31 1.36 -5.69
C LYS A 77 11.17 0.37 -5.47
N GLU A 78 11.39 -0.64 -4.64
CA GLU A 78 10.33 -1.58 -4.25
C GLU A 78 9.15 -0.86 -3.58
N SER A 79 9.43 0.04 -2.63
CA SER A 79 8.39 0.82 -1.94
C SER A 79 7.65 1.77 -2.87
N GLU A 80 8.34 2.40 -3.83
CA GLU A 80 7.75 3.27 -4.82
C GLU A 80 6.75 2.54 -5.72
N VAL A 81 7.13 1.33 -6.17
CA VAL A 81 6.28 0.48 -7.00
C VAL A 81 5.11 -0.06 -6.17
N TRP A 82 5.37 -0.48 -4.93
CA TRP A 82 4.35 -0.94 -3.99
C TRP A 82 3.27 0.11 -3.72
N LEU A 83 3.66 1.38 -3.53
CA LEU A 83 2.74 2.47 -3.19
C LEU A 83 2.24 3.26 -4.40
N GLY A 84 2.59 2.87 -5.62
CA GLY A 84 2.12 3.55 -6.83
C GLY A 84 2.77 4.92 -7.12
N VAL A 85 3.88 5.26 -6.47
CA VAL A 85 4.60 6.54 -6.69
C VAL A 85 5.78 6.41 -7.65
N ALA A 86 6.11 5.20 -8.11
CA ALA A 86 7.21 4.99 -9.05
C ALA A 86 6.99 5.77 -10.37
N PRO A 87 7.95 6.63 -10.80
CA PRO A 87 7.81 7.48 -11.99
C PRO A 87 7.44 6.80 -13.29
N GLY A 88 7.74 5.50 -13.44
CA GLY A 88 7.50 4.72 -14.64
C GLY A 88 6.14 4.01 -14.70
N LEU A 89 5.33 4.09 -13.64
CA LEU A 89 3.97 3.56 -13.65
C LEU A 89 3.04 4.43 -14.49
N CYS A 90 2.21 3.79 -15.31
CA CYS A 90 1.17 4.49 -16.07
C CYS A 90 0.00 4.92 -15.16
N ASP A 91 -0.85 5.81 -15.66
CA ASP A 91 -1.95 6.38 -14.87
C ASP A 91 -2.95 5.33 -14.41
N LYS A 92 -3.28 4.36 -15.28
CA LYS A 92 -4.15 3.23 -14.92
C LYS A 92 -3.56 2.42 -13.76
N GLU A 93 -2.25 2.17 -13.77
CA GLU A 93 -1.61 1.45 -12.68
C GLU A 93 -1.64 2.24 -11.37
N ARG A 94 -1.55 3.57 -11.43
CA ARG A 94 -1.67 4.42 -10.25
C ARG A 94 -3.08 4.44 -9.69
N GLU A 95 -4.09 4.53 -10.56
CA GLU A 95 -5.50 4.46 -10.18
C GLU A 95 -5.82 3.16 -9.45
N GLU A 96 -5.36 2.02 -9.98
CA GLU A 96 -5.51 0.72 -9.33
C GLU A 96 -4.80 0.71 -7.96
N ARG A 97 -3.59 1.27 -7.86
CA ARG A 97 -2.84 1.36 -6.60
C ARG A 97 -3.51 2.28 -5.58
N ALA A 98 -4.06 3.41 -6.00
CA ALA A 98 -4.85 4.30 -5.13
C ALA A 98 -6.07 3.57 -4.56
N ALA A 99 -6.81 2.86 -5.42
CA ALA A 99 -7.96 2.05 -5.01
C ALA A 99 -7.59 0.88 -4.08
N ASP A 100 -6.45 0.22 -4.31
CA ASP A 100 -5.97 -0.86 -3.45
C ASP A 100 -5.56 -0.36 -2.06
N LEU A 101 -4.95 0.83 -2.00
CA LEU A 101 -4.47 1.46 -0.77
C LEU A 101 -5.55 2.23 -0.01
N ASP A 102 -6.69 2.50 -0.64
CA ASP A 102 -7.76 3.38 -0.13
C ASP A 102 -7.25 4.79 0.17
N VAL A 103 -6.55 5.37 -0.81
CA VAL A 103 -6.02 6.73 -0.80
C VAL A 103 -6.42 7.47 -2.06
N ASP A 104 -6.33 8.80 -2.03
CA ASP A 104 -6.61 9.60 -3.22
C ASP A 104 -5.52 9.42 -4.29
N LEU A 105 -5.92 9.51 -5.57
CA LEU A 105 -4.99 9.39 -6.70
C LEU A 105 -3.99 10.57 -6.78
N LEU A 106 -4.44 11.77 -6.41
CA LEU A 106 -3.66 13.00 -6.58
C LEU A 106 -2.30 12.95 -5.82
N PRO A 107 -2.24 12.55 -4.55
CA PRO A 107 -0.98 12.34 -3.81
C PRO A 107 0.01 11.41 -4.52
N LEU A 108 -0.46 10.35 -5.20
CA LEU A 108 0.41 9.43 -5.95
C LEU A 108 1.04 10.14 -7.15
N LEU A 109 0.23 10.89 -7.92
CA LEU A 109 0.67 11.68 -9.08
C LEU A 109 1.70 12.74 -8.68
N GLU A 110 1.41 13.50 -7.63
CA GLU A 110 2.31 14.52 -7.10
C GLU A 110 3.62 13.91 -6.60
N GLY A 111 3.55 12.80 -5.85
CA GLY A 111 4.74 12.10 -5.35
C GLY A 111 5.66 11.67 -6.49
N ALA A 112 5.11 11.17 -7.59
CA ALA A 112 5.91 10.78 -8.74
C ALA A 112 6.46 11.95 -9.55
N ALA A 113 5.68 13.02 -9.71
CA ALA A 113 6.17 14.24 -10.32
C ALA A 113 7.37 14.81 -9.51
N ALA A 114 7.27 14.80 -8.18
CA ALA A 114 8.36 15.21 -7.29
C ALA A 114 9.61 14.33 -7.44
N ILE A 115 9.45 13.00 -7.54
CA ILE A 115 10.58 12.08 -7.78
C ILE A 115 11.24 12.34 -9.15
N ARG A 116 10.44 12.64 -10.20
CA ARG A 116 10.98 12.98 -11.52
C ARG A 116 11.77 14.29 -11.50
N ALA A 117 11.24 15.31 -10.83
CA ALA A 117 11.88 16.62 -10.75
C ALA A 117 13.18 16.60 -9.92
N ALA A 118 13.24 15.77 -8.87
CA ALA A 118 14.41 15.64 -8.02
C ALA A 118 14.72 14.15 -7.77
N PRO A 119 15.61 13.50 -8.55
CA PRO A 119 15.81 12.04 -8.50
C PRO A 119 16.59 11.50 -7.27
N GLY A 120 16.70 12.27 -6.18
CA GLY A 120 17.43 11.87 -4.96
C GLY A 120 16.70 10.87 -4.05
N TYR A 121 17.44 10.26 -3.12
CA TYR A 121 16.83 9.33 -2.17
C TYR A 121 15.87 10.06 -1.21
N ARG A 122 16.17 11.31 -0.82
CA ARG A 122 15.36 12.08 0.12
C ARG A 122 13.98 12.42 -0.43
N SER A 123 13.91 12.89 -1.67
CA SER A 123 12.64 13.19 -2.36
C SER A 123 11.79 11.93 -2.53
N ARG A 124 12.41 10.80 -2.89
CA ARG A 124 11.74 9.48 -2.94
C ARG A 124 11.19 9.06 -1.59
N GLY A 125 12.02 9.12 -0.54
CA GLY A 125 11.59 8.86 0.83
C GLY A 125 10.41 9.74 1.25
N THR A 126 10.47 11.03 0.93
CA THR A 126 9.40 12.01 1.24
C THR A 126 8.09 11.65 0.52
N ALA A 127 8.15 11.32 -0.76
CA ALA A 127 6.98 10.92 -1.54
C ALA A 127 6.32 9.64 -0.99
N ILE A 128 7.11 8.62 -0.65
CA ILE A 128 6.63 7.37 -0.04
C ILE A 128 5.98 7.67 1.32
N VAL A 129 6.66 8.46 2.18
CA VAL A 129 6.19 8.79 3.53
C VAL A 129 4.85 9.54 3.50
N ARG A 130 4.65 10.44 2.54
CA ARG A 130 3.36 11.11 2.37
C ARG A 130 2.23 10.11 2.15
N ILE A 131 2.40 9.13 1.28
CA ILE A 131 1.39 8.10 1.05
C ILE A 131 1.16 7.26 2.31
N LEU A 132 2.22 6.89 3.04
CA LEU A 132 2.09 6.14 4.30
C LEU A 132 1.29 6.88 5.38
N ASP A 133 1.33 8.22 5.39
CA ASP A 133 0.57 9.07 6.31
C ASP A 133 -0.92 9.11 5.94
N GLU A 134 -1.24 9.00 4.66
CA GLU A 134 -2.61 8.95 4.15
C GLU A 134 -3.27 7.57 4.29
N LEU A 135 -2.48 6.51 4.49
CA LEU A 135 -3.03 5.15 4.62
C LEU A 135 -4.00 5.02 5.81
N PRO A 136 -5.14 4.34 5.63
CA PRO A 136 -6.13 4.17 6.67
C PRO A 136 -5.52 3.54 7.93
N ALA A 137 -5.92 4.05 9.09
CA ALA A 137 -5.59 3.43 10.35
C ALA A 137 -6.56 2.28 10.66
N GLY A 138 -6.07 1.23 11.32
CA GLY A 138 -6.89 0.15 11.86
C GLY A 138 -6.82 -1.16 11.08
N PHE A 139 -7.88 -1.96 11.18
CA PHE A 139 -7.90 -3.37 10.77
C PHE A 139 -7.72 -3.59 9.26
N LEU A 140 -8.04 -2.60 8.43
CA LEU A 140 -7.97 -2.73 6.97
C LEU A 140 -6.56 -2.46 6.42
N LEU A 141 -5.66 -1.86 7.20
CA LEU A 141 -4.32 -1.46 6.74
C LEU A 141 -3.54 -2.61 6.07
N LEU A 142 -3.49 -3.77 6.72
CA LEU A 142 -2.76 -4.92 6.20
C LEU A 142 -3.37 -5.43 4.87
N PRO A 143 -4.69 -5.67 4.78
CA PRO A 143 -5.32 -5.99 3.49
C PRO A 143 -5.01 -5.02 2.36
N HIS A 144 -5.05 -3.70 2.61
CA HIS A 144 -4.73 -2.68 1.60
C HIS A 144 -3.28 -2.79 1.12
N ILE A 145 -2.32 -2.87 2.05
CA ILE A 145 -0.89 -3.02 1.72
C ILE A 145 -0.62 -4.32 0.96
N LEU A 146 -1.26 -5.44 1.36
CA LEU A 146 -1.08 -6.73 0.68
C LEU A 146 -1.64 -6.70 -0.75
N ARG A 147 -2.83 -6.12 -0.96
CA ARG A 147 -3.39 -5.97 -2.31
C ARG A 147 -2.48 -5.15 -3.20
N ALA A 148 -2.03 -3.99 -2.74
CA ALA A 148 -1.14 -3.12 -3.49
C ALA A 148 0.18 -3.83 -3.85
N GLY A 149 0.75 -4.59 -2.91
CA GLY A 149 1.96 -5.38 -3.16
C GLY A 149 1.78 -6.48 -4.20
N HIS A 150 0.63 -7.15 -4.17
CA HIS A 150 0.28 -8.17 -5.16
C HIS A 150 0.06 -7.55 -6.55
N ALA A 151 -0.71 -6.46 -6.61
CA ALA A 151 -0.97 -5.75 -7.86
C ALA A 151 0.31 -5.16 -8.47
N ALA A 152 1.29 -4.84 -7.62
CA ALA A 152 2.65 -4.45 -7.99
C ALA A 152 3.57 -5.62 -8.42
N GLY A 153 3.10 -6.88 -8.33
CA GLY A 153 3.90 -8.07 -8.65
C GLY A 153 5.03 -8.37 -7.66
N LEU A 154 5.03 -7.75 -6.49
CA LEU A 154 6.09 -7.88 -5.48
C LEU A 154 5.84 -9.05 -4.52
N ILE A 155 4.59 -9.53 -4.45
CA ILE A 155 4.20 -10.69 -3.65
C ILE A 155 3.20 -11.57 -4.40
N GLY A 156 3.13 -12.85 -4.00
CA GLY A 156 2.09 -13.76 -4.49
C GLY A 156 0.70 -13.41 -3.96
N GLU A 157 -0.32 -14.13 -4.44
CA GLU A 157 -1.72 -13.89 -4.08
C GLU A 157 -1.92 -13.91 -2.55
N PRO A 158 -2.37 -12.80 -1.95
CA PRO A 158 -2.52 -12.73 -0.51
C PRO A 158 -3.79 -13.45 -0.09
N LEU A 159 -3.60 -14.58 0.60
CA LEU A 159 -4.67 -15.41 1.13
C LEU A 159 -4.87 -15.12 2.62
N VAL A 160 -6.10 -14.80 3.02
CA VAL A 160 -6.48 -14.60 4.41
C VAL A 160 -7.57 -15.59 4.82
N PRO A 161 -7.58 -16.08 6.08
CA PRO A 161 -8.68 -16.91 6.55
C PRO A 161 -9.97 -16.09 6.68
N VAL A 162 -11.12 -16.68 6.34
CA VAL A 162 -12.44 -16.04 6.50
C VAL A 162 -12.77 -15.79 7.98
N HIS A 163 -12.40 -16.74 8.82
CA HIS A 163 -12.46 -16.69 10.29
C HIS A 163 -11.29 -17.50 10.85
N PRO A 164 -10.93 -17.37 12.14
CA PRO A 164 -9.89 -18.21 12.74
C PRO A 164 -10.13 -19.70 12.46
N GLY A 165 -9.15 -20.37 11.87
CA GLY A 165 -9.22 -21.79 11.47
C GLY A 165 -10.08 -22.10 10.22
N GLY A 166 -10.67 -21.10 9.58
CA GLY A 166 -11.53 -21.26 8.41
C GLY A 166 -10.78 -21.43 7.08
N PRO A 167 -11.52 -21.60 5.96
CA PRO A 167 -10.93 -21.65 4.64
C PRO A 167 -10.21 -20.32 4.31
N LEU A 168 -9.19 -20.42 3.47
CA LEU A 168 -8.49 -19.26 2.94
C LEU A 168 -9.27 -18.64 1.79
N ARG A 169 -9.34 -17.32 1.76
CA ARG A 169 -9.91 -16.53 0.67
C ARG A 169 -8.86 -15.56 0.11
N SER A 170 -9.02 -15.23 -1.16
CA SER A 170 -8.18 -14.24 -1.85
C SER A 170 -8.65 -12.82 -1.55
N LEU A 171 -7.75 -11.94 -1.14
CA LEU A 171 -8.06 -10.52 -0.94
C LEU A 171 -8.31 -9.75 -2.24
N THR A 172 -7.86 -10.26 -3.38
CA THR A 172 -7.89 -9.54 -4.67
C THR A 172 -9.16 -9.83 -5.46
N ARG A 173 -9.78 -11.01 -5.27
CA ARG A 173 -11.02 -11.39 -5.97
C ARG A 173 -12.26 -10.63 -5.50
N GLU A 174 -12.25 -10.05 -4.31
CA GLU A 174 -13.44 -9.44 -3.69
C GLU A 174 -13.75 -8.02 -4.19
N GLN A 175 -12.75 -7.23 -4.56
CA GLN A 175 -12.95 -5.89 -5.15
C GLN A 175 -13.77 -5.97 -6.46
N GLY A 176 -13.51 -6.99 -7.28
CA GLY A 176 -14.23 -7.18 -8.55
C GLY A 176 -15.73 -7.47 -8.38
N ALA A 177 -16.14 -8.04 -7.25
CA ALA A 177 -17.54 -8.32 -6.94
C ALA A 177 -18.27 -7.10 -6.36
N SER A 178 -17.57 -6.29 -5.55
CA SER A 178 -18.16 -5.09 -4.93
C SER A 178 -18.41 -3.96 -5.93
N ILE A 179 -17.53 -3.78 -6.93
CA ILE A 179 -17.69 -2.73 -7.96
C ILE A 179 -18.91 -3.01 -8.86
N ARG A 180 -19.26 -4.27 -9.10
CA ARG A 180 -20.46 -4.64 -9.89
C ARG A 180 -21.78 -4.49 -9.13
N SER A 181 -21.73 -4.20 -7.83
CA SER A 181 -22.91 -4.21 -6.96
C SER A 181 -23.29 -2.84 -6.40
N SER A 182 -22.66 -1.75 -6.84
CA SER A 182 -23.12 -0.40 -6.46
C SER A 182 -24.44 -0.09 -7.18
N PRO A 183 -25.59 0.03 -6.46
CA PRO A 183 -26.82 0.52 -7.06
C PRO A 183 -26.59 1.98 -7.45
N GLY A 184 -27.04 2.36 -8.64
CA GLY A 184 -26.82 3.68 -9.21
C GLY A 184 -27.11 4.79 -8.19
N ARG A 185 -26.11 5.66 -7.97
CA ARG A 185 -26.37 6.96 -7.35
C ARG A 185 -27.29 7.71 -8.31
N ASP A 186 -28.57 7.79 -7.95
CA ASP A 186 -29.53 8.68 -8.59
C ASP A 186 -28.96 10.10 -8.60
N HIS A 187 -28.65 10.60 -9.79
CA HIS A 187 -28.30 12.00 -9.97
C HIS A 187 -29.56 12.85 -9.72
N PRO A 188 -29.49 13.88 -8.86
CA PRO A 188 -30.61 14.79 -8.68
C PRO A 188 -30.90 15.51 -10.01
N ARG A 189 -32.12 15.31 -10.51
CA ARG A 189 -32.68 16.05 -11.67
C ARG A 189 -32.44 17.54 -11.48
N LYS A 190 -31.85 18.18 -12.51
CA LYS A 190 -31.76 19.63 -12.66
C LYS A 190 -33.13 20.25 -12.39
N ARG A 191 -33.18 21.20 -11.44
CA ARG A 191 -34.34 22.08 -11.27
C ARG A 191 -34.34 23.10 -12.41
N ASP A 192 -35.47 23.19 -13.09
CA ASP A 192 -35.74 24.21 -14.10
C ASP A 192 -35.65 25.62 -13.48
N VAL A 193 -34.92 26.50 -14.15
CA VAL A 193 -34.81 27.92 -13.81
C VAL A 193 -35.98 28.66 -14.49
N PRO A 194 -36.82 29.41 -13.75
CA PRO A 194 -37.92 30.14 -14.37
C PRO A 194 -37.41 31.39 -15.10
N SER A 195 -37.82 31.49 -16.36
CA SER A 195 -37.61 32.64 -17.25
C SER A 195 -38.34 33.88 -16.72
N SER A 196 -37.60 34.93 -16.39
CA SER A 196 -38.14 36.23 -16.01
C SER A 196 -38.68 36.97 -17.24
N ARG A 197 -39.99 37.23 -17.22
CA ARG A 197 -40.67 38.13 -18.17
C ARG A 197 -40.27 39.57 -17.92
N ARG A 198 -39.89 40.26 -19.00
CA ARG A 198 -39.86 41.73 -19.11
C ARG A 198 -41.30 42.25 -19.15
N GLY A 199 -41.54 43.38 -18.49
CA GLY A 199 -42.74 44.18 -18.65
C GLY A 199 -42.46 45.61 -18.19
N SER A 200 -42.44 46.52 -19.16
CA SER A 200 -42.46 47.98 -19.01
C SER A 200 -43.83 48.48 -18.58
#